data_AF-S4Y1Q4-F1
#
_entry.id   AF-S4Y1Q4-F1
#
_cell.length_a   1.000
_cell.length_b   1.000
_cell.length_c   1.000
_cell.angle_alpha   90.00
_cell.angle_beta   90.00
_cell.angle_gamma   90.00
#
_symmetry.space_group_name_H-M   'P 1'
#
loop_
_entity.id
_entity.type
_entity.pdbx_description
1 polymer ?
#
loop_
_entity_poly.entity_id
_entity_poly.type
_entity_poly.pdbx_seq_one_letter_code
_entity_poly.pdbx_strand_id
1 'polypeptide(L)'
;MGDRSALAARRITEDAAAAAPPLGRDERLRGAVALLALGLAAGGAGELSYDGLKQRFRSAMTRDPLDALAVMLVGCSTLFYQAEHGENPRCASFLDALLFVSTCVSGGYADRLAHTAAGKAIASFAMTMGPALAASALGAPQGAHDQGRAIVERLDAILEALRAPR
;
A
#
# COMPACT_ATOMS: atom_id res chain seq x y z
N MET A 1 -30.89 -28.58 37.93
CA MET A 1 -29.53 -28.47 38.50
C MET A 1 -28.69 -27.74 37.47
N GLY A 2 -28.63 -26.40 37.55
CA GLY A 2 -28.04 -25.54 36.52
C GLY A 2 -26.52 -25.63 36.53
N ASP A 3 -25.95 -25.80 35.34
CA ASP A 3 -24.54 -26.08 35.09
C ASP A 3 -23.65 -24.89 35.51
N ARG A 4 -23.13 -24.98 36.74
CA ARG A 4 -22.22 -23.98 37.35
C ARG A 4 -20.90 -23.85 36.58
N SER A 5 -20.58 -24.79 35.71
CA SER A 5 -19.34 -24.83 34.93
C SER A 5 -19.33 -23.81 33.78
N ALA A 6 -20.49 -23.61 33.12
CA ALA A 6 -20.62 -22.65 32.03
C ALA A 6 -20.54 -21.18 32.50
N LEU A 7 -21.05 -20.90 33.70
CA LEU A 7 -20.95 -19.58 34.34
C LEU A 7 -19.52 -19.28 34.84
N ALA A 8 -18.78 -20.30 35.27
CA ALA A 8 -17.38 -20.16 35.64
C ALA A 8 -16.51 -19.90 34.40
N ALA A 9 -16.73 -20.62 33.30
CA ALA A 9 -16.00 -20.41 32.04
C ALA A 9 -16.22 -19.01 31.45
N ARG A 10 -17.45 -18.48 31.54
CA ARG A 10 -17.77 -17.10 31.14
C ARG A 10 -17.10 -16.05 32.01
N ARG A 11 -17.06 -16.24 33.34
CA ARG A 11 -16.35 -15.31 34.23
C ARG A 11 -14.85 -15.28 33.97
N ILE A 12 -14.24 -16.43 33.66
CA ILE A 12 -12.80 -16.49 33.35
C ILE A 12 -12.49 -15.77 32.03
N THR A 13 -13.41 -15.82 31.05
CA THR A 13 -13.24 -15.07 29.78
C THR A 13 -13.53 -13.58 29.93
N GLU A 14 -14.49 -13.19 30.78
CA GLU A 14 -14.76 -11.78 31.11
C GLU A 14 -13.64 -11.16 31.95
N ASP A 15 -13.07 -11.89 32.92
CA ASP A 15 -11.90 -11.43 33.69
C ASP A 15 -10.63 -11.38 32.83
N ALA A 16 -10.46 -12.29 31.86
CA ALA A 16 -9.34 -12.25 30.91
C ALA A 16 -9.46 -11.08 29.91
N ALA A 17 -10.68 -10.71 29.51
CA ALA A 17 -10.94 -9.53 28.69
C ALA A 17 -10.80 -8.22 29.47
N ALA A 18 -11.09 -8.24 30.78
CA ALA A 18 -10.90 -7.10 31.69
C ALA A 18 -9.43 -6.93 32.15
N ALA A 19 -8.62 -8.00 32.07
CA ALA A 19 -7.20 -8.00 32.45
C ALA A 19 -6.24 -7.53 31.35
N ALA A 20 -6.74 -7.27 30.13
CA ALA A 20 -5.94 -6.58 29.12
C ALA A 20 -5.93 -5.09 29.48
N PRO A 21 -4.79 -4.50 29.89
CA PRO A 21 -4.73 -3.08 30.17
C PRO A 21 -5.19 -2.33 28.92
N PRO A 22 -6.04 -1.29 29.02
CA PRO A 22 -6.39 -0.46 27.89
C PRO A 22 -5.12 0.31 27.50
N LEU A 23 -4.28 -0.30 26.65
CA LEU A 23 -3.12 0.37 26.10
C LEU A 23 -3.64 1.61 25.39
N GLY A 24 -3.27 2.76 25.95
CA GLY A 24 -3.75 4.06 25.53
C GLY A 24 -3.54 4.22 24.04
N ARG A 25 -4.41 5.01 23.40
CA ARG A 25 -4.29 5.39 21.99
C ARG A 25 -2.85 5.75 21.60
N ASP A 26 -2.11 6.37 22.53
CA ASP A 26 -0.71 6.74 22.39
C ASP A 26 0.28 5.57 22.41
N GLU A 27 0.01 4.52 23.18
CA GLU A 27 0.83 3.30 23.17
C GLU A 27 0.59 2.45 21.93
N ARG A 28 -0.64 2.43 21.40
CA ARG A 28 -0.94 1.79 20.11
C ARG A 28 -0.30 2.55 18.95
N LEU A 29 -0.29 3.88 18.99
CA LEU A 29 0.43 4.74 18.06
C LEU A 29 1.94 4.49 18.14
N ARG A 30 2.50 4.40 19.35
CA ARG A 30 3.91 4.05 19.55
C ARG A 30 4.23 2.64 19.06
N GLY A 31 3.35 1.67 19.28
CA GLY A 31 3.48 0.31 18.77
C GLY A 31 3.41 0.23 17.25
N ALA A 32 2.49 0.96 16.62
CA ALA A 32 2.38 1.03 15.17
C ALA A 32 3.57 1.77 14.53
N VAL A 33 4.04 2.86 15.14
CA VAL A 33 5.25 3.57 14.72
C VAL A 33 6.49 2.70 14.94
N ALA A 34 6.55 1.96 16.05
CA ALA A 34 7.63 1.02 16.31
C ALA A 34 7.61 -0.15 15.33
N LEU A 35 6.44 -0.66 14.92
CA LEU A 35 6.30 -1.69 13.90
C LEU A 35 6.64 -1.16 12.51
N LEU A 36 6.30 0.09 12.20
CA LEU A 36 6.71 0.75 10.96
C LEU A 36 8.23 0.95 10.95
N ALA A 37 8.79 1.48 12.03
CA ALA A 37 10.22 1.66 12.23
C ALA A 37 10.98 0.33 12.24
N LEU A 38 10.38 -0.73 12.78
CA LEU A 38 10.93 -2.08 12.75
C LEU A 38 10.77 -2.72 11.38
N GLY A 39 9.73 -2.44 10.61
CA GLY A 39 9.64 -2.83 9.20
C GLY A 39 10.69 -2.13 8.34
N LEU A 40 10.97 -0.86 8.65
CA LEU A 40 12.07 -0.08 8.06
C LEU A 40 13.45 -0.57 8.53
N ALA A 41 13.60 -1.01 9.78
CA ALA A 41 14.88 -1.43 10.37
C ALA A 41 15.19 -2.94 10.19
N ALA A 42 14.17 -3.79 10.11
CA ALA A 42 14.29 -5.21 9.73
C ALA A 42 14.68 -5.36 8.24
N GLY A 43 14.59 -4.27 7.48
CA GLY A 43 15.27 -4.08 6.19
C GLY A 43 16.79 -3.89 6.28
N GLY A 44 17.46 -4.33 7.35
CA GLY A 44 18.90 -4.61 7.39
C GLY A 44 19.81 -3.38 7.43
N ALA A 45 20.63 -3.32 8.49
CA ALA A 45 21.67 -2.32 8.68
C ALA A 45 22.69 -2.28 7.54
N GLY A 46 22.91 -1.08 7.00
CA GLY A 46 23.94 -0.76 6.01
C GLY A 46 23.46 0.33 5.07
N GLU A 47 23.55 1.60 5.49
CA GLU A 47 23.52 2.79 4.63
C GLU A 47 22.51 2.70 3.45
N LEU A 48 21.25 2.37 3.75
CA LEU A 48 20.16 2.50 2.78
C LEU A 48 19.90 3.99 2.56
N SER A 49 20.75 4.60 1.73
CA SER A 49 20.58 5.96 1.26
C SER A 49 19.15 6.12 0.79
N TYR A 50 18.46 7.14 1.32
CA TYR A 50 17.13 7.53 0.89
C TYR A 50 17.04 7.61 -0.64
N ASP A 51 18.12 8.05 -1.30
CA ASP A 51 18.22 8.07 -2.76
C ASP A 51 18.23 6.66 -3.37
N GLY A 52 18.90 5.69 -2.74
CA GLY A 52 18.88 4.29 -3.16
C GLY A 52 17.49 3.66 -3.02
N LEU A 53 16.77 3.93 -1.93
CA LEU A 53 15.39 3.46 -1.76
C LEU A 53 14.46 4.12 -2.77
N LYS A 54 14.58 5.45 -2.94
CA LYS A 54 13.83 6.23 -3.92
C LYS A 54 14.09 5.75 -5.34
N GLN A 55 15.33 5.41 -5.68
CA GLN A 55 15.71 4.93 -7.00
C GLN A 55 15.21 3.51 -7.25
N ARG A 56 15.24 2.63 -6.24
CA ARG A 56 14.63 1.29 -6.33
C ARG A 56 13.12 1.37 -6.47
N PHE A 57 12.47 2.23 -5.70
CA PHE A 57 11.03 2.44 -5.76
C PHE A 57 10.60 3.02 -7.12
N ARG A 58 11.28 4.07 -7.58
CA ARG A 58 11.05 4.65 -8.90
C ARG A 58 11.31 3.63 -10.01
N SER A 59 12.42 2.89 -9.96
CA SER A 59 12.75 1.87 -10.94
C SER A 59 11.74 0.74 -10.97
N ALA A 60 11.17 0.34 -9.84
CA ALA A 60 10.13 -0.67 -9.78
C ALA A 60 8.82 -0.18 -10.43
N MET A 61 8.44 1.08 -10.17
CA MET A 61 7.24 1.69 -10.76
C MET A 61 7.34 1.89 -12.28
N THR A 62 8.53 2.21 -12.80
CA THR A 62 8.70 2.50 -14.24
C THR A 62 8.90 1.26 -15.10
N ARG A 63 9.40 0.16 -14.52
CA ARG A 63 9.76 -1.03 -15.30
C ARG A 63 8.53 -1.85 -15.71
N ASP A 64 7.62 -2.07 -14.77
CA ASP A 64 6.33 -2.71 -15.03
C ASP A 64 5.26 -2.10 -14.11
N PRO A 65 4.60 -1.01 -14.56
CA PRO A 65 3.66 -0.29 -13.72
C PRO A 65 2.40 -1.11 -13.39
N LEU A 66 2.06 -2.11 -14.21
CA LEU A 66 0.97 -3.05 -13.94
C LEU A 66 1.33 -3.96 -12.77
N ASP A 67 2.53 -4.53 -12.76
CA ASP A 67 3.01 -5.38 -11.67
C ASP A 67 3.16 -4.57 -10.37
N ALA A 68 3.70 -3.35 -10.45
CA ALA A 68 3.79 -2.44 -9.30
C ALA A 68 2.41 -2.11 -8.71
N LEU A 69 1.40 -1.88 -9.56
CA LEU A 69 0.02 -1.66 -9.14
C LEU A 69 -0.56 -2.92 -8.47
N ALA A 70 -0.35 -4.10 -9.05
CA ALA A 70 -0.81 -5.37 -8.48
C ALA A 70 -0.19 -5.66 -7.11
N VAL A 71 1.12 -5.47 -6.98
CA VAL A 71 1.85 -5.61 -5.70
C VAL A 71 1.34 -4.63 -4.66
N MET A 72 1.13 -3.36 -5.05
CA MET A 72 0.57 -2.38 -4.13
C MET A 72 -0.85 -2.77 -3.68
N LEU A 73 -1.72 -3.16 -4.61
CA LEU A 73 -3.09 -3.59 -4.28
C LEU A 73 -3.09 -4.78 -3.33
N VAL A 74 -2.37 -5.85 -3.65
CA VAL A 74 -2.31 -7.06 -2.82
C VAL A 74 -1.63 -6.78 -1.48
N GLY A 75 -0.53 -6.03 -1.48
CA GLY A 75 0.23 -5.67 -0.28
C GLY A 75 -0.57 -4.80 0.68
N CYS A 76 -1.13 -3.69 0.19
CA CYS A 76 -1.98 -2.81 0.99
C CYS A 76 -3.23 -3.55 1.49
N SER A 77 -3.84 -4.41 0.69
CA SER A 77 -5.02 -5.20 1.12
C SER A 77 -4.67 -6.20 2.21
N THR A 78 -3.50 -6.83 2.13
CA THR A 78 -3.05 -7.78 3.15
C THR A 78 -2.79 -7.08 4.48
N LEU A 79 -2.09 -5.94 4.44
CA LEU A 79 -1.82 -5.13 5.62
C LEU A 79 -3.12 -4.53 6.19
N PHE A 80 -4.03 -4.09 5.32
CA PHE A 80 -5.31 -3.55 5.73
C PHE A 80 -6.19 -4.61 6.39
N TYR A 81 -6.24 -5.82 5.81
CA TYR A 81 -6.93 -6.95 6.42
C TYR A 81 -6.36 -7.23 7.81
N GLN A 82 -5.04 -7.40 7.95
CA GLN A 82 -4.43 -7.65 9.26
C GLN A 82 -4.68 -6.53 10.28
N ALA A 83 -4.68 -5.27 9.84
CA ALA A 83 -4.90 -4.12 10.72
C ALA A 83 -6.35 -4.00 11.18
N GLU A 84 -7.32 -4.38 10.35
CA GLU A 84 -8.75 -4.16 10.61
C GLU A 84 -9.48 -5.43 11.03
N HIS A 85 -8.88 -6.61 10.85
CA HIS A 85 -9.51 -7.87 11.18
C HIS A 85 -9.80 -7.97 12.69
N GLY A 86 -11.06 -8.23 13.03
CA GLY A 86 -11.51 -8.30 14.42
C GLY A 86 -11.92 -6.97 15.05
N GLU A 87 -11.49 -5.82 14.51
CA GLU A 87 -11.98 -4.49 14.96
C GLU A 87 -13.07 -3.93 14.04
N ASN A 88 -12.99 -4.20 12.73
CA ASN A 88 -13.93 -3.67 11.74
C ASN A 88 -14.91 -4.76 11.27
N PRO A 89 -16.21 -4.66 11.60
CA PRO A 89 -17.21 -5.64 11.16
C PRO A 89 -17.42 -5.64 9.63
N ARG A 90 -16.96 -4.60 8.92
CA ARG A 90 -17.03 -4.50 7.44
C ARG A 90 -15.80 -5.05 6.73
N CYS A 91 -14.80 -5.54 7.48
CA CYS A 91 -13.57 -6.16 6.96
C CYS A 91 -13.46 -7.61 7.45
N ALA A 92 -14.46 -8.43 7.13
CA ALA A 92 -14.54 -9.83 7.58
C ALA A 92 -13.61 -10.74 6.76
N SER A 93 -13.44 -10.44 5.48
CA SER A 93 -12.64 -11.23 4.56
C SER A 93 -11.52 -10.40 3.90
N PHE A 94 -10.50 -11.09 3.40
CA PHE A 94 -9.46 -10.44 2.60
C PHE A 94 -10.03 -9.77 1.34
N LEU A 95 -11.10 -10.34 0.75
CA LEU A 95 -11.77 -9.73 -0.40
C LEU A 95 -12.41 -8.38 -0.06
N ASP A 96 -12.90 -8.19 1.17
CA ASP A 96 -13.41 -6.90 1.62
C ASP A 96 -12.30 -5.84 1.69
N ALA A 97 -11.13 -6.25 2.18
CA ALA A 97 -9.94 -5.40 2.21
C ALA A 97 -9.46 -5.06 0.78
N LEU A 98 -9.46 -6.03 -0.13
CA LEU A 98 -9.08 -5.83 -1.52
C LEU A 98 -10.04 -4.89 -2.26
N LEU A 99 -11.34 -5.05 -2.05
CA LEU A 99 -12.36 -4.15 -2.58
C LEU A 99 -12.19 -2.73 -2.03
N PHE A 100 -11.94 -2.59 -0.73
CA PHE A 100 -11.69 -1.28 -0.14
C PHE A 100 -10.44 -0.61 -0.73
N VAL A 101 -9.29 -1.30 -0.71
CA VAL A 101 -8.03 -0.74 -1.21
C VAL A 101 -8.07 -0.43 -2.71
N SER A 102 -8.68 -1.29 -3.53
CA SER A 102 -8.87 -1.01 -4.96
C SER A 102 -9.73 0.23 -5.21
N THR A 103 -10.75 0.49 -4.39
CA THR A 103 -11.52 1.74 -4.51
C THR A 103 -10.70 2.96 -4.12
N CYS A 104 -9.80 2.85 -3.13
CA CYS A 104 -8.88 3.95 -2.77
C CYS A 104 -7.99 4.38 -3.93
N VAL A 105 -7.72 3.49 -4.89
CA VAL A 105 -6.91 3.79 -6.08
C VAL A 105 -7.66 4.62 -7.13
N SER A 106 -9.00 4.50 -7.22
CA SER A 106 -9.79 5.13 -8.29
C SER A 106 -10.63 6.34 -7.85
N GLY A 107 -10.82 6.59 -6.55
CA GLY A 107 -11.60 7.74 -6.07
C GLY A 107 -12.33 7.54 -4.73
N GLY A 108 -12.36 6.31 -4.20
CA GLY A 108 -12.91 5.96 -2.89
C GLY A 108 -14.44 6.00 -2.82
N TYR A 109 -15.09 4.83 -2.68
CA TYR A 109 -16.49 4.80 -2.26
C TYR A 109 -16.56 4.86 -0.73
N ALA A 110 -17.29 5.85 -0.20
CA ALA A 110 -17.30 6.20 1.22
C ALA A 110 -17.98 5.18 2.17
N ASP A 111 -18.43 4.04 1.65
CA ASP A 111 -19.25 3.11 2.43
C ASP A 111 -18.45 2.06 3.20
N ARG A 112 -17.12 2.04 3.07
CA ARG A 112 -16.25 1.28 3.98
C ARG A 112 -15.12 2.18 4.41
N LEU A 113 -14.97 2.38 5.71
CA LEU A 113 -13.91 3.22 6.29
C LEU A 113 -13.05 2.37 7.21
N ALA A 114 -11.78 2.76 7.32
CA ALA A 114 -10.86 2.19 8.27
C ALA A 114 -11.20 2.66 9.68
N HIS A 115 -11.29 1.72 10.63
CA HIS A 115 -11.53 2.03 12.04
C HIS A 115 -10.22 2.27 12.79
N THR A 116 -9.18 1.50 12.46
CA THR A 116 -7.87 1.54 13.14
C THR A 116 -6.97 2.64 12.59
N ALA A 117 -6.01 3.10 13.39
CA ALA A 117 -5.03 4.09 12.96
C ALA A 117 -4.13 3.55 11.83
N ALA A 118 -3.76 2.27 11.89
CA ALA A 118 -2.97 1.61 10.86
C ALA A 118 -3.76 1.50 9.53
N GLY A 119 -5.03 1.07 9.60
CA GLY A 119 -5.91 1.01 8.43
C GLY A 119 -6.09 2.38 7.77
N LYS A 120 -6.22 3.45 8.57
CA LYS A 120 -6.27 4.83 8.05
C LYS A 120 -4.98 5.24 7.34
N ALA A 121 -3.82 4.93 7.91
CA ALA A 121 -2.54 5.22 7.29
C ALA A 121 -2.36 4.49 5.95
N ILE A 122 -2.74 3.20 5.90
CA ILE A 122 -2.70 2.40 4.67
C ILE A 122 -3.65 2.97 3.62
N ALA A 123 -4.87 3.34 4.02
CA ALA A 123 -5.86 3.95 3.13
C ALA A 123 -5.34 5.29 2.56
N SER A 124 -4.76 6.16 3.39
CA SER A 124 -4.18 7.43 2.95
C SER A 124 -3.01 7.22 1.98
N PHE A 125 -2.16 6.24 2.23
CA PHE A 125 -1.08 5.87 1.31
C PHE A 125 -1.64 5.40 -0.04
N ALA A 126 -2.61 4.48 -0.02
CA ALA A 126 -3.24 3.97 -1.24
C ALA A 126 -3.95 5.08 -2.03
N MET A 127 -4.63 6.02 -1.35
CA MET A 127 -5.27 7.17 -2.02
C MET A 127 -4.27 8.17 -2.60
N THR A 128 -3.09 8.29 -2.01
CA THR A 128 -2.06 9.24 -2.47
C THR A 128 -1.26 8.67 -3.65
N MET A 129 -0.88 7.39 -3.56
CA MET A 129 -0.02 6.73 -4.56
C MET A 129 -0.82 6.04 -5.66
N GLY A 130 -2.02 5.57 -5.34
CA GLY A 130 -2.87 4.76 -6.22
C GLY A 130 -3.21 5.44 -7.54
N PRO A 131 -3.72 6.68 -7.56
CA PRO A 131 -4.10 7.34 -8.82
C PRO A 131 -2.92 7.48 -9.79
N ALA A 132 -1.72 7.82 -9.29
CA ALA A 132 -0.52 7.95 -10.12
C ALA A 132 -0.04 6.61 -10.67
N LEU A 133 -0.05 5.55 -9.85
CA LEU A 133 0.28 4.19 -10.26
C LEU A 133 -0.71 3.64 -11.28
N ALA A 134 -2.01 3.83 -11.05
CA ALA A 134 -3.05 3.39 -11.97
C ALA A 134 -2.96 4.12 -13.33
N ALA A 135 -2.71 5.43 -13.31
CA ALA A 135 -2.47 6.20 -14.52
C ALA A 135 -1.22 5.72 -15.27
N SER A 136 -0.15 5.36 -14.54
CA SER A 136 1.06 4.80 -15.16
C SER A 136 0.86 3.39 -15.69
N ALA A 137 0.03 2.56 -15.05
CA ALA A 137 -0.25 1.18 -15.45
C ALA A 137 -1.17 1.10 -16.68
N LEU A 138 -2.12 2.03 -16.78
CA LEU A 138 -3.09 2.11 -17.87
C LEU A 138 -2.66 3.08 -18.99
N GLY A 139 -1.58 3.85 -18.77
CA GLY A 139 -1.00 4.77 -19.74
C GLY A 139 -0.25 4.05 -20.87
N ALA A 140 0.06 4.79 -21.93
CA ALA A 140 0.85 4.25 -23.04
C ALA A 140 2.24 3.77 -22.54
N PRO A 141 2.76 2.64 -23.04
CA PRO A 141 4.05 2.12 -22.60
C PRO A 141 5.16 3.15 -22.86
N GLN A 142 5.98 3.44 -21.84
CA GLN A 142 7.04 4.47 -21.90
C GLN A 142 8.02 4.24 -23.07
N GLY A 143 8.23 2.98 -23.48
CA GLY A 143 9.06 2.63 -24.64
C GLY A 143 8.56 3.21 -25.98
N ALA A 144 7.26 3.46 -26.14
CA ALA A 144 6.72 4.10 -27.34
C ALA A 144 7.12 5.58 -27.45
N HIS A 145 7.25 6.27 -26.32
CA HIS A 145 7.69 7.67 -26.27
C HIS A 145 9.19 7.80 -26.55
N ASP A 146 10.01 6.92 -25.96
CA ASP A 146 11.46 6.91 -26.19
C ASP A 146 11.82 6.51 -27.62
N GLN A 147 11.10 5.53 -28.18
CA GLN A 147 11.25 5.13 -29.58
C GLN A 147 10.81 6.25 -30.54
N GLY A 148 9.71 6.95 -30.24
CA GLY A 148 9.28 8.12 -31.01
C GLY A 148 10.32 9.25 -31.01
N ARG A 149 10.92 9.54 -29.85
CA ARG A 149 11.97 10.54 -29.73
C ARG A 149 13.23 10.17 -30.51
N ALA A 150 13.66 8.92 -30.42
CA ALA A 150 14.80 8.41 -31.18
C ALA A 150 14.54 8.45 -32.70
N ILE A 151 13.30 8.17 -33.14
CA ILE A 151 12.92 8.29 -34.56
C ILE A 151 13.00 9.75 -35.02
N VAL A 152 12.45 10.70 -34.26
CA VAL A 152 12.51 12.13 -34.59
C VAL A 152 13.96 12.62 -34.67
N GLU A 153 14.80 12.24 -33.71
CA GLU A 153 16.22 12.62 -33.70
C GLU A 153 16.99 12.07 -34.91
N ARG A 154 16.65 10.84 -35.35
CA ARG A 154 17.20 10.26 -36.60
C ARG A 154 16.69 10.99 -37.84
N LEU A 155 15.42 11.40 -37.86
CA LEU A 155 14.84 12.15 -38.98
C LEU A 155 15.47 13.54 -39.10
N ASP A 156 15.71 14.24 -37.99
CA ASP A 156 16.39 15.53 -37.98
C ASP A 156 17.82 15.42 -38.52
N ALA A 157 18.56 14.39 -38.10
CA ALA A 157 19.91 14.13 -38.62
C ALA A 157 19.92 13.86 -40.15
N ILE A 158 18.91 13.16 -40.67
CA ILE A 158 18.76 12.92 -42.12
C ILE A 158 18.42 14.22 -42.86
N LEU A 159 17.51 15.02 -42.32
CA LEU A 159 17.12 16.31 -42.91
C LEU A 159 18.29 17.28 -42.96
N GLU A 160 19.15 17.27 -41.94
CA GLU A 160 20.35 18.10 -41.89
C GLU A 160 21.41 17.64 -42.90
N ALA A 161 21.63 16.32 -43.02
CA ALA A 161 22.51 15.75 -44.04
C ALA A 161 22.03 16.02 -45.49
N LEU A 162 20.71 16.11 -45.71
CA LEU A 162 20.11 16.45 -47.01
C LEU A 162 20.12 17.97 -47.29
N ARG A 163 20.15 18.81 -46.25
CA ARG A 163 20.25 20.28 -46.37
C ARG A 163 21.69 20.77 -46.55
N ALA A 164 22.68 19.98 -46.18
CA ALA A 164 24.08 20.31 -46.45
C ALA A 164 24.27 20.41 -47.98
N PRO A 165 24.66 21.58 -48.52
CA PRO A 165 24.88 21.73 -49.95
C PRO A 165 25.99 20.77 -50.40
N ARG A 166 25.74 20.04 -51.49
CA ARG A 166 26.76 19.26 -52.18
C ARG A 166 27.91 20.14 -52.66
#